data_AF-A0A397B086-F1
#
_entry.id   AF-A0A397B086-F1
#
_cell.length_a   1.000
_cell.length_b   1.000
_cell.length_c   1.000
_cell.angle_alpha   90.00
_cell.angle_beta   90.00
_cell.angle_gamma   90.00
#
_symmetry.space_group_name_H-M   'P 1'
#
loop_
_entity.id
_entity.type
_entity.pdbx_description
1 polymer ?
#
loop_
_entity_poly.entity_id
_entity_poly.type
_entity_poly.pdbx_seq_one_letter_code
_entity_poly.pdbx_strand_id
1 'polypeptide(L)'
;MPVEFSIMSNERQKGVVVSKAIAYGSVATYLGRKSEETKTHRWHIYVRGIENEDLSYMISKVVISLHSSFANPVRVVSEFYDELVFNEPTEFMYKKLMTGPEKQAPPNPLQEHWPVYSEAHDLKLLADADAFLTRELATVKALFVEADVEAKELKEKLQQVQSQLVLKKASSSVKPAGPGYP
;
A
#
# COMPACT_ATOMS: atom_id res chain seq x y z
N MET A 1 -3.11 18.44 -51.89
CA MET A 1 -3.52 19.77 -51.39
C MET A 1 -2.94 19.93 -49.99
N PRO A 2 -2.40 21.10 -49.62
CA PRO A 2 -1.99 21.34 -48.24
C PRO A 2 -3.23 21.42 -47.35
N VAL A 3 -3.19 20.77 -46.19
CA VAL A 3 -4.22 20.92 -45.15
C VAL A 3 -3.89 22.15 -44.31
N GLU A 4 -4.75 23.17 -44.38
CA GLU A 4 -4.68 24.31 -43.48
C GLU A 4 -4.98 23.85 -42.06
N PHE A 5 -3.98 23.89 -41.18
CA PHE A 5 -4.20 23.83 -39.74
C PHE A 5 -4.84 25.14 -39.30
N SER A 6 -6.17 25.19 -39.37
CA SER A 6 -6.98 26.26 -38.81
C SER A 6 -6.55 26.50 -37.36
N ILE A 7 -6.23 27.76 -37.02
CA ILE A 7 -5.83 28.17 -35.68
C ILE A 7 -7.10 28.12 -34.81
N MET A 8 -7.34 26.98 -34.18
CA MET A 8 -8.49 26.80 -33.29
C MET A 8 -8.29 27.60 -32.00
N SER A 9 -9.36 28.23 -31.53
CA SER A 9 -9.30 29.17 -30.41
C SER A 9 -8.85 28.50 -29.11
N ASN A 10 -8.07 29.24 -28.32
CA ASN A 10 -7.51 28.79 -27.05
C ASN A 10 -8.52 28.97 -25.87
N GLU A 11 -9.82 29.01 -26.19
CA GLU A 11 -10.91 29.34 -25.27
C GLU A 11 -11.48 28.10 -24.59
N ARG A 12 -11.80 28.27 -23.32
CA ARG A 12 -12.31 27.21 -22.46
C ARG A 12 -13.87 27.11 -22.54
N GLN A 13 -14.49 25.92 -22.60
CA GLN A 13 -15.95 25.65 -22.77
C GLN A 13 -16.75 25.10 -21.53
N LYS A 14 -17.44 25.94 -20.77
CA LYS A 14 -18.29 25.61 -19.58
C LYS A 14 -18.97 24.23 -19.59
N GLY A 15 -18.65 23.42 -18.56
CA GLY A 15 -19.47 22.28 -18.12
C GLY A 15 -19.03 20.87 -18.54
N VAL A 16 -17.80 20.67 -19.02
CA VAL A 16 -17.28 19.34 -19.43
C VAL A 16 -16.37 18.73 -18.33
N VAL A 17 -16.04 17.44 -18.46
CA VAL A 17 -15.12 16.65 -17.62
C VAL A 17 -14.41 15.64 -18.53
N VAL A 18 -13.10 15.38 -18.37
CA VAL A 18 -12.36 14.42 -19.23
C VAL A 18 -11.22 13.72 -18.49
N SER A 19 -11.43 12.47 -18.10
CA SER A 19 -10.37 11.64 -17.52
C SER A 19 -9.37 11.14 -18.58
N LYS A 20 -8.10 11.04 -18.19
CA LYS A 20 -7.02 10.49 -19.04
C LYS A 20 -6.04 9.72 -18.14
N ALA A 21 -5.76 8.47 -18.50
CA ALA A 21 -4.79 7.65 -17.77
C ALA A 21 -3.34 8.08 -18.07
N ILE A 22 -2.52 8.13 -17.02
CA ILE A 22 -1.09 8.48 -17.07
C ILE A 22 -0.25 7.37 -16.43
N ALA A 23 1.01 7.25 -16.84
CA ALA A 23 1.99 6.38 -16.21
C ALA A 23 3.06 7.22 -15.50
N TYR A 24 3.21 7.02 -14.20
CA TYR A 24 4.24 7.68 -13.39
C TYR A 24 5.10 6.65 -12.66
N GLY A 25 6.33 7.04 -12.28
CA GLY A 25 7.21 6.16 -11.52
C GLY A 25 8.66 6.60 -11.55
N SER A 26 9.56 5.66 -11.24
CA SER A 26 11.00 5.88 -11.37
C SER A 26 11.72 4.66 -11.97
N VAL A 27 12.85 4.90 -12.62
CA VAL A 27 13.76 3.89 -13.14
C VAL A 27 15.15 4.14 -12.57
N ALA A 28 15.74 3.12 -11.95
CA ALA A 28 17.10 3.14 -11.48
C ALA A 28 18.04 2.46 -12.48
N THR A 29 19.24 3.02 -12.68
CA THR A 29 20.34 2.38 -13.40
C THR A 29 21.55 2.35 -12.49
N TYR A 30 22.01 1.15 -12.14
CA TYR A 30 23.22 0.97 -11.33
C TYR A 30 24.45 1.48 -12.09
N LEU A 31 25.32 2.23 -11.40
CA LEU A 31 26.46 2.92 -12.03
C LEU A 31 27.74 2.05 -12.13
N GLY A 32 27.75 0.88 -11.49
CA GLY A 32 28.89 -0.05 -11.53
C GLY A 32 30.19 0.62 -11.09
N ARG A 33 31.28 0.38 -11.84
CA ARG A 33 32.62 0.95 -11.55
C ARG A 33 32.71 2.49 -11.63
N LYS A 34 31.62 3.17 -12.00
CA LYS A 34 31.52 4.64 -12.03
C LYS A 34 30.70 5.20 -10.85
N SER A 35 30.29 4.37 -9.89
CA SER A 35 29.62 4.85 -8.68
C SER A 35 30.59 5.54 -7.73
N GLU A 36 30.14 6.64 -7.15
CA GLU A 36 30.73 7.18 -5.92
C GLU A 36 30.13 6.45 -4.71
N GLU A 37 30.83 6.45 -3.56
CA GLU A 37 30.40 5.77 -2.33
C GLU A 37 28.98 6.14 -1.88
N THR A 38 28.57 7.40 -2.10
CA THR A 38 27.23 7.92 -1.78
C THR A 38 26.30 8.00 -3.00
N LYS A 39 26.77 7.68 -4.22
CA LYS A 39 25.98 7.72 -5.46
C LYS A 39 26.13 6.42 -6.26
N THR A 40 25.38 5.40 -5.85
CA THR A 40 25.42 4.06 -6.45
C THR A 40 24.57 3.91 -7.72
N HIS A 41 23.52 4.73 -7.88
CA HIS A 41 22.51 4.60 -8.93
C HIS A 41 22.18 5.96 -9.56
N ARG A 42 21.89 5.95 -10.87
CA ARG A 42 21.23 7.04 -11.57
C ARG A 42 19.72 6.79 -11.56
N TRP A 43 18.94 7.75 -11.09
CA TRP A 43 17.49 7.65 -11.03
C TRP A 43 16.85 8.62 -12.03
N HIS A 44 15.87 8.13 -12.79
CA HIS A 44 14.99 8.94 -13.62
C HIS A 44 13.57 8.80 -13.08
N ILE A 45 12.97 9.90 -12.63
CA ILE A 45 11.54 9.97 -12.29
C ILE A 45 10.81 10.41 -13.55
N TYR A 46 9.66 9.80 -13.84
CA TYR A 46 8.90 10.07 -15.07
C TYR A 46 7.40 10.22 -14.80
N VAL A 47 6.77 11.01 -15.66
CA VAL A 47 5.33 11.08 -15.89
C VAL A 47 5.16 11.08 -17.41
N ARG A 48 4.34 10.18 -17.95
CA ARG A 48 4.17 10.01 -19.40
C ARG A 48 2.78 9.49 -19.73
N GLY A 49 2.31 9.73 -20.95
CA GLY A 49 1.11 9.08 -21.44
C GLY A 49 1.30 7.57 -21.61
N ILE A 50 0.19 6.84 -21.70
CA ILE A 50 0.20 5.47 -22.19
C ILE A 50 0.86 5.46 -23.59
N GLU A 51 1.66 4.43 -23.89
CA GLU A 51 2.45 4.32 -25.14
C GLU A 51 3.42 5.49 -25.44
N ASN A 52 3.75 6.31 -24.44
CA ASN A 52 4.56 7.53 -24.57
C ASN A 52 3.87 8.65 -25.37
N GLU A 53 2.54 8.73 -25.31
CA GLU A 53 1.79 9.91 -25.75
C GLU A 53 2.30 11.20 -25.06
N ASP A 54 2.43 12.27 -25.85
CA ASP A 54 2.77 13.60 -25.36
C ASP A 54 1.60 14.20 -24.57
N LEU A 55 1.82 14.47 -23.28
CA LEU A 55 0.82 15.06 -22.39
C LEU A 55 0.86 16.60 -22.37
N SER A 56 1.76 17.25 -23.11
CA SER A 56 1.96 18.71 -23.06
C SER A 56 0.69 19.52 -23.40
N TYR A 57 -0.28 18.93 -24.10
CA TYR A 57 -1.58 19.55 -24.39
C TYR A 57 -2.52 19.65 -23.17
N MET A 58 -2.23 18.94 -22.08
CA MET A 58 -3.07 18.84 -20.88
C MET A 58 -2.32 19.11 -19.56
N ILE A 59 -0.99 19.02 -19.55
CA ILE A 59 -0.14 18.94 -18.35
C ILE A 59 0.93 20.07 -18.37
N SER A 60 0.86 21.03 -17.43
CA SER A 60 1.47 22.38 -17.60
C SER A 60 2.68 22.79 -16.73
N LYS A 61 2.80 22.37 -15.44
CA LYS A 61 3.93 22.72 -14.52
C LYS A 61 4.22 21.73 -13.34
N VAL A 62 4.71 20.48 -13.52
CA VAL A 62 4.88 19.50 -12.41
C VAL A 62 5.89 20.00 -11.42
N VAL A 63 5.76 19.46 -10.21
CA VAL A 63 6.74 19.64 -9.16
C VAL A 63 7.16 18.27 -8.66
N ILE A 64 8.45 17.95 -8.84
CA ILE A 64 9.09 16.78 -8.22
C ILE A 64 9.84 17.29 -7.00
N SER A 65 9.34 16.91 -5.82
CA SER A 65 9.97 17.21 -4.53
C SER A 65 10.87 16.05 -4.11
N LEU A 66 12.17 16.33 -3.99
CA LEU A 66 13.20 15.42 -3.52
C LEU A 66 13.59 15.72 -2.07
N HIS A 67 14.29 14.78 -1.43
CA HIS A 67 14.84 14.99 -0.09
C HIS A 67 15.82 16.18 -0.05
N SER A 68 15.89 16.86 1.10
CA SER A 68 16.69 18.08 1.31
C SER A 68 18.20 17.92 1.09
N SER A 69 18.70 16.68 1.08
CA SER A 69 20.09 16.35 0.72
C SER A 69 20.42 16.55 -0.77
N PHE A 70 19.43 16.78 -1.63
CA PHE A 70 19.64 17.07 -3.05
C PHE A 70 19.69 18.58 -3.31
N ALA A 71 20.71 19.03 -4.05
CA ALA A 71 20.74 20.39 -4.59
C ALA A 71 19.52 20.65 -5.48
N ASN A 72 18.84 21.77 -5.24
CA ASN A 72 17.50 22.10 -5.76
C ASN A 72 16.52 20.93 -5.56
N PRO A 73 16.01 20.72 -4.33
CA PRO A 73 15.16 19.59 -4.00
C PRO A 73 13.79 19.68 -4.69
N VAL A 74 13.29 20.90 -4.95
CA VAL A 74 12.09 21.13 -5.75
C VAL A 74 12.52 21.34 -7.21
N ARG A 75 12.09 20.45 -8.11
CA ARG A 75 12.37 20.54 -9.56
C ARG A 75 11.06 20.64 -10.34
N VAL A 76 10.97 21.57 -11.29
CA VAL A 76 9.71 22.03 -11.89
C VAL A 76 9.65 21.76 -13.41
N VAL A 77 8.72 20.90 -13.89
CA VAL A 77 8.52 20.46 -15.30
C VAL A 77 7.12 19.80 -15.55
N SER A 78 6.06 20.44 -16.13
CA SER A 78 4.75 19.85 -16.66
C SER A 78 3.76 18.95 -15.82
N GLU A 79 2.58 19.45 -15.34
CA GLU A 79 1.84 19.09 -14.07
C GLU A 79 0.85 17.90 -13.95
N PHE A 80 0.81 17.28 -12.76
CA PHE A 80 0.02 16.11 -12.32
C PHE A 80 -1.46 16.36 -11.97
N TYR A 81 -2.32 15.38 -12.28
CA TYR A 81 -3.56 15.04 -11.53
C TYR A 81 -3.91 13.53 -11.66
N ASP A 82 -4.61 12.97 -10.67
CA ASP A 82 -5.09 11.56 -10.63
C ASP A 82 -6.39 11.36 -11.44
N GLU A 83 -7.28 12.35 -11.40
CA GLU A 83 -8.35 12.58 -12.39
C GLU A 83 -8.16 13.99 -12.97
N LEU A 84 -8.33 14.15 -14.29
CA LEU A 84 -8.48 15.47 -14.87
C LEU A 84 -9.96 15.80 -15.06
N VAL A 85 -10.36 16.94 -14.50
CA VAL A 85 -11.71 17.48 -14.63
C VAL A 85 -11.63 18.78 -15.41
N PHE A 86 -11.69 18.65 -16.74
CA PHE A 86 -11.71 19.79 -17.65
C PHE A 86 -13.09 20.43 -17.68
N ASN A 87 -13.46 21.09 -16.58
CA ASN A 87 -14.42 22.17 -16.74
C ASN A 87 -13.75 23.16 -17.70
N GLU A 88 -14.32 23.26 -18.90
CA GLU A 88 -13.88 24.17 -19.93
C GLU A 88 -12.74 23.70 -20.89
N PRO A 89 -12.94 22.67 -21.75
CA PRO A 89 -12.03 22.31 -22.87
C PRO A 89 -12.20 23.25 -24.07
N THR A 90 -11.37 23.15 -25.11
CA THR A 90 -11.60 23.83 -26.41
C THR A 90 -12.44 22.95 -27.35
N GLU A 91 -13.07 23.51 -28.38
CA GLU A 91 -13.85 22.72 -29.35
C GLU A 91 -12.98 21.68 -30.09
N PHE A 92 -11.72 22.03 -30.35
CA PHE A 92 -10.70 21.10 -30.85
C PHE A 92 -10.50 19.91 -29.93
N MET A 93 -10.32 20.20 -28.64
CA MET A 93 -10.08 19.20 -27.60
C MET A 93 -11.31 18.29 -27.45
N TYR A 94 -12.51 18.85 -27.30
CA TYR A 94 -13.76 18.09 -27.25
C TYR A 94 -13.89 17.14 -28.45
N LYS A 95 -13.75 17.67 -29.67
CA LYS A 95 -13.86 16.88 -30.90
C LYS A 95 -12.83 15.74 -30.96
N LYS A 96 -11.58 16.02 -30.60
CA LYS A 96 -10.47 15.05 -30.65
C LYS A 96 -10.55 13.98 -29.56
N LEU A 97 -11.20 14.28 -28.43
CA LEU A 97 -11.49 13.31 -27.38
C LEU A 97 -12.67 12.42 -27.76
N MET A 98 -13.75 13.00 -28.31
CA MET A 98 -14.95 12.27 -28.73
C MET A 98 -14.72 11.36 -29.96
N THR A 99 -13.71 11.64 -30.80
CA THR A 99 -13.26 10.69 -31.84
C THR A 99 -12.57 9.45 -31.28
N GLY A 100 -12.17 9.46 -30.00
CA GLY A 100 -11.35 8.41 -29.40
C GLY A 100 -9.94 8.35 -30.00
N PRO A 101 -9.10 7.38 -29.59
CA PRO A 101 -7.83 7.14 -30.24
C PRO A 101 -8.06 6.53 -31.63
N GLU A 102 -7.46 7.11 -32.68
CA GLU A 102 -7.58 6.64 -34.08
C GLU A 102 -7.12 5.18 -34.27
N LYS A 103 -6.36 4.64 -33.31
CA LYS A 103 -5.97 3.24 -33.21
C LYS A 103 -6.34 2.74 -31.82
N GLN A 104 -7.06 1.62 -31.76
CA GLN A 104 -7.18 0.87 -30.51
C GLN A 104 -5.78 0.42 -30.08
N ALA A 105 -5.46 0.57 -28.81
CA ALA A 105 -4.20 0.07 -28.26
C ALA A 105 -4.11 -1.44 -28.50
N PRO A 106 -2.91 -1.99 -28.78
CA PRO A 106 -2.73 -3.44 -28.86
C PRO A 106 -3.18 -4.10 -27.55
N PRO A 107 -3.89 -5.25 -27.60
CA PRO A 107 -4.23 -5.98 -26.39
C PRO A 107 -2.96 -6.33 -25.62
N ASN A 108 -3.03 -6.27 -24.30
CA ASN A 108 -1.85 -6.49 -23.46
C ASN A 108 -1.36 -7.94 -23.64
N PRO A 109 -0.05 -8.21 -23.80
CA PRO A 109 0.47 -9.58 -23.89
C PRO A 109 0.10 -10.50 -22.72
N LEU A 110 -0.32 -9.94 -21.57
CA LEU A 110 -0.77 -10.68 -20.38
C LEU A 110 -2.29 -10.56 -20.15
N GLN A 111 -3.08 -10.05 -21.12
CA GLN A 111 -4.50 -9.79 -20.96
C GLN A 111 -5.33 -11.07 -20.68
N GLU A 112 -4.86 -12.24 -21.13
CA GLU A 112 -5.44 -13.54 -20.79
C GLU A 112 -5.23 -13.95 -19.32
N HIS A 113 -4.27 -13.34 -18.63
CA HIS A 113 -3.98 -13.56 -17.22
C HIS A 113 -4.58 -12.49 -16.30
N TRP A 114 -5.24 -11.48 -16.86
CA TRP A 114 -5.89 -10.44 -16.08
C TRP A 114 -7.28 -10.92 -15.63
N PRO A 115 -7.63 -10.79 -14.34
CA PRO A 115 -8.97 -11.09 -13.88
C PRO A 115 -9.95 -10.13 -14.58
N VAL A 116 -11.05 -10.67 -15.10
CA VAL A 116 -12.17 -9.84 -15.56
C VAL A 116 -12.78 -9.21 -14.30
N TYR A 117 -12.54 -7.90 -14.13
CA TYR A 117 -13.07 -7.16 -12.98
C TYR A 117 -14.58 -7.36 -12.86
N SER A 118 -15.02 -7.82 -11.70
CA SER A 118 -16.42 -8.02 -11.38
C SER A 118 -16.61 -7.65 -9.92
N GLU A 119 -17.21 -6.47 -9.69
CA GLU A 119 -17.52 -5.94 -8.36
C GLU A 119 -18.21 -6.99 -7.47
N ALA A 120 -19.16 -7.76 -8.02
CA ALA A 120 -19.85 -8.83 -7.29
C ALA A 120 -18.94 -10.01 -6.91
N HIS A 121 -17.92 -10.32 -7.71
CA HIS A 121 -16.92 -11.35 -7.38
C HIS A 121 -15.95 -10.86 -6.30
N ASP A 122 -15.44 -9.64 -6.45
CA ASP A 122 -14.45 -9.06 -5.54
C ASP A 122 -15.07 -8.80 -4.15
N LEU A 123 -16.30 -8.28 -4.09
CA LEU A 123 -17.05 -8.13 -2.84
C LEU A 123 -17.30 -9.48 -2.14
N LYS A 124 -17.59 -10.53 -2.92
CA LYS A 124 -17.75 -11.87 -2.36
C LYS A 124 -16.43 -12.42 -1.81
N LEU A 125 -15.33 -12.26 -2.56
CA LEU A 125 -13.99 -12.69 -2.14
C LEU A 125 -13.56 -12.01 -0.84
N LEU A 126 -13.83 -10.71 -0.69
CA LEU A 126 -13.58 -9.95 0.54
C LEU A 126 -14.45 -10.45 1.71
N ALA A 127 -15.74 -10.73 1.48
CA ALA A 127 -16.63 -11.27 2.51
C ALA A 127 -16.22 -12.68 2.97
N ASP A 128 -15.84 -13.56 2.03
CA ASP A 128 -15.35 -14.91 2.34
C ASP A 128 -14.03 -14.86 3.15
N ALA A 129 -13.14 -13.90 2.85
CA ALA A 129 -11.90 -13.67 3.59
C ALA A 129 -12.13 -13.12 5.01
N ASP A 130 -13.06 -12.16 5.17
CA ASP A 130 -13.42 -11.60 6.49
C ASP A 130 -14.09 -12.66 7.40
N ALA A 131 -14.96 -13.51 6.82
CA ALA A 131 -15.56 -14.64 7.54
C ALA A 131 -14.51 -15.65 8.01
N PHE A 132 -13.49 -15.93 7.19
CA PHE A 132 -12.35 -16.78 7.57
C PHE A 132 -11.55 -16.17 8.73
N LEU A 133 -11.11 -14.92 8.61
CA LEU A 133 -10.34 -14.22 9.64
C LEU A 133 -11.11 -14.12 10.97
N THR A 134 -12.41 -13.85 10.90
CA THR A 134 -13.30 -13.78 12.08
C THR A 134 -13.36 -15.13 12.80
N ARG A 135 -13.47 -16.24 12.05
CA ARG A 135 -13.47 -17.59 12.62
C ARG A 135 -12.14 -17.93 13.29
N GLU A 136 -11.02 -17.70 12.61
CA GLU A 136 -9.69 -17.99 13.16
C GLU A 136 -9.41 -17.15 14.41
N LEU A 137 -9.76 -15.85 14.40
CA LEU A 137 -9.67 -14.98 15.58
C LEU A 137 -10.53 -15.47 16.74
N ALA A 138 -11.74 -16.00 16.48
CA ALA A 138 -12.59 -16.57 17.52
C ALA A 138 -11.95 -17.83 18.13
N THR A 139 -11.41 -18.73 17.30
CA THR A 139 -10.72 -19.95 17.75
C THR A 139 -9.47 -19.63 18.57
N VAL A 140 -8.60 -18.73 18.11
CA VAL A 140 -7.38 -18.32 18.83
C VAL A 140 -7.73 -17.64 20.16
N LYS A 141 -8.77 -16.81 20.21
CA LYS A 141 -9.24 -16.20 21.47
C LYS A 141 -9.76 -17.23 22.46
N ALA A 142 -10.50 -18.25 22.01
CA ALA A 142 -10.99 -19.32 22.88
C ALA A 142 -9.82 -20.11 23.50
N LEU A 143 -8.84 -20.51 22.70
CA LEU A 143 -7.62 -21.21 23.15
C LEU A 143 -6.80 -20.36 24.14
N PHE A 144 -6.71 -19.05 23.91
CA PHE A 144 -6.00 -18.14 24.82
C PHE A 144 -6.68 -18.05 26.19
N VAL A 145 -8.02 -17.98 26.23
CA VAL A 145 -8.80 -17.96 27.48
C VAL A 145 -8.65 -19.28 28.25
N GLU A 146 -8.66 -20.42 27.56
CA GLU A 146 -8.44 -21.74 28.19
C GLU A 146 -7.03 -21.85 28.80
N ALA A 147 -6.00 -21.41 28.07
CA ALA A 147 -4.63 -21.38 28.55
C ALA A 147 -4.43 -20.43 29.75
N ASP A 148 -5.08 -19.26 29.78
CA ASP A 148 -5.05 -18.33 30.92
C ASP A 148 -5.69 -18.94 32.18
N VAL A 149 -6.77 -19.72 32.02
CA VAL A 149 -7.42 -20.45 33.13
C VAL A 149 -6.50 -21.56 33.66
N GLU A 150 -5.92 -22.39 32.79
CA GLU A 150 -5.00 -23.46 33.19
C GLU A 150 -3.74 -22.88 33.89
N ALA A 151 -3.16 -21.82 33.33
CA ALA A 151 -2.00 -21.13 33.92
C ALA A 151 -2.30 -20.59 35.32
N LYS A 152 -3.53 -20.08 35.56
CA LYS A 152 -3.98 -19.64 36.87
C LYS A 152 -4.11 -20.81 37.85
N GLU A 153 -4.75 -21.91 37.46
CA GLU A 153 -4.88 -23.10 38.31
C GLU A 153 -3.53 -23.71 38.69
N LEU A 154 -2.61 -23.83 37.73
CA LEU A 154 -1.27 -24.36 37.97
C LEU A 154 -0.49 -23.48 38.96
N LYS A 155 -0.67 -22.15 38.89
CA LYS A 155 -0.06 -21.19 39.81
C LYS A 155 -0.63 -21.31 41.23
N GLU A 156 -1.93 -21.52 41.38
CA GLU A 156 -2.58 -21.77 42.68
C GLU A 156 -2.14 -23.11 43.28
N LYS A 157 -2.10 -24.18 42.48
CA LYS A 157 -1.58 -25.51 42.87
C LYS A 157 -0.10 -25.42 43.32
N LEU A 158 0.73 -24.65 42.60
CA LEU A 158 2.13 -24.41 42.98
C LEU A 158 2.25 -23.70 44.34
N GLN A 159 1.44 -22.66 44.59
CA GLN A 159 1.44 -21.96 45.88
C GLN A 159 1.01 -22.86 47.05
N GLN A 160 0.04 -23.76 46.85
CA GLN A 160 -0.36 -24.74 47.86
C GLN A 160 0.76 -25.75 48.16
N VAL A 161 1.46 -26.26 47.13
CA VAL A 161 2.60 -27.17 47.35
C VAL A 161 3.75 -26.46 48.07
N GLN A 162 4.02 -25.20 47.73
CA GLN A 162 5.03 -24.39 48.41
C GLN A 162 4.70 -24.15 49.89
N SER A 163 3.45 -23.82 50.23
CA SER A 163 3.05 -23.60 51.63
C SER A 163 3.10 -24.91 52.45
N GLN A 164 2.67 -26.04 51.88
CA GLN A 164 2.81 -27.35 52.52
C GLN A 164 4.28 -27.74 52.75
N LEU A 165 5.18 -27.44 51.80
CA LEU A 165 6.63 -27.67 51.96
C LEU A 165 7.23 -26.85 53.12
N VAL A 166 6.80 -25.60 53.29
CA VAL A 166 7.22 -24.74 54.42
C VAL A 166 6.72 -25.32 55.75
N LEU A 167 5.44 -25.69 55.84
CA LEU A 167 4.85 -26.30 57.04
C LEU A 167 5.53 -27.63 57.41
N LYS A 168 5.82 -28.49 56.42
CA LYS A 168 6.49 -29.78 56.66
C LYS A 168 7.91 -29.58 57.19
N LYS A 169 8.67 -28.62 56.63
CA LYS A 169 10.00 -28.23 57.16
C LYS A 169 9.94 -27.68 58.59
N ALA A 170 8.90 -26.92 58.94
CA ALA A 170 8.72 -26.43 60.31
C ALA A 170 8.44 -27.59 61.28
N SER A 171 7.56 -28.52 60.92
CA SER A 171 7.23 -29.68 61.77
C SER A 171 8.40 -30.64 62.00
N SER A 172 9.30 -30.82 61.03
CA SER A 172 10.49 -31.68 61.21
C SER A 172 11.59 -31.07 62.10
N SER A 173 11.44 -29.83 62.55
CA SER A 173 12.43 -29.13 63.39
C SER A 173 12.15 -29.23 64.90
N VAL A 174 11.01 -29.79 65.30
CA VAL A 174 10.63 -29.95 66.72
C VAL A 174 11.16 -31.29 67.24
N LYS A 175 12.22 -31.27 68.06
CA LYS A 175 12.72 -32.47 68.75
C LYS A 175 11.70 -32.96 69.80
N PRO A 176 11.45 -34.28 69.93
CA PRO A 176 10.70 -34.81 71.06
C PRO A 176 11.50 -34.62 72.35
N ALA A 177 10.83 -34.17 73.42
CA ALA A 177 11.42 -34.16 74.75
C ALA A 177 11.59 -35.60 75.26
N GLY A 178 12.82 -36.00 75.56
CA GLY A 178 13.12 -37.34 76.05
C GLY A 178 12.55 -37.58 77.46
N PRO A 179 12.17 -38.82 77.81
CA PRO A 179 11.64 -39.13 79.13
C PRO A 179 12.72 -38.93 80.20
N GLY A 180 12.43 -38.09 81.19
CA GLY A 180 13.26 -37.96 82.38
C GLY A 180 13.21 -39.25 83.22
N TYR A 181 14.36 -39.67 83.75
CA TYR A 181 14.48 -40.70 84.77
C TYR A 181 15.06 -40.08 86.06
N PRO A 182 14.75 -40.66 87.23
CA PRO A 182 14.91 -40.02 88.55
C PRO A 182 16.34 -40.01 89.08
#